data_AF-A0A8R1IDI3-F1
#
_entry.id   AF-A0A8R1IDI3-F1
#
_cell.length_a   1.000
_cell.length_b   1.000
_cell.length_c   1.000
_cell.angle_alpha   90.00
_cell.angle_beta   90.00
_cell.angle_gamma   90.00
#
_symmetry.space_group_name_H-M   'P 1'
#
loop_
_entity.id
_entity.type
_entity.pdbx_description
1 polymer ?
#
loop_
_entity_poly.entity_id
_entity_poly.type
_entity_poly.pdbx_seq_one_letter_code
_entity_poly.pdbx_strand_id
1 'polypeptide(L)'
;MGEPLNLSQITLISFMKRDILQQICDILDTDNTWETIAAYMPGIHLKDVEACKKFASFSQSPSKLLLRVWCAKGYTTNHLYQLFAKTKLIRLMRIIKPEVNEKFYYLEDKVLNLSKKSTKPKVNPPGSQSASRCKKTESKESSPAPTQST
;
A
#
# COMPACT_ATOMS: atom_id res chain seq x y z
N MET A 1 0.72 11.97 30.65
CA MET A 1 -0.62 12.58 30.41
C MET A 1 -1.11 12.09 29.08
N GLY A 2 -2.21 11.33 29.05
CA GLY A 2 -2.86 10.97 27.80
C GLY A 2 -3.74 12.15 27.37
N GLU A 3 -3.46 12.75 26.21
CA GLU A 3 -4.35 13.72 25.60
C GLU A 3 -5.76 13.10 25.51
N PRO A 4 -6.80 13.78 26.01
CA PRO A 4 -8.16 13.28 25.88
C PRO A 4 -8.48 13.12 24.40
N LEU A 5 -8.87 11.92 23.99
CA LEU A 5 -9.33 11.66 22.63
C LEU A 5 -10.48 12.62 22.34
N ASN A 6 -10.23 13.62 21.51
CA ASN A 6 -11.27 14.53 21.07
C ASN A 6 -12.23 13.76 20.14
N LEU A 7 -13.24 13.15 20.75
CA LEU A 7 -14.26 12.33 20.08
C LEU A 7 -15.05 13.13 19.04
N SER A 8 -15.09 14.46 19.14
CA SER A 8 -15.77 15.34 18.18
C SER A 8 -15.16 15.35 16.77
N GLN A 9 -13.97 14.74 16.60
CA GLN A 9 -13.27 14.67 15.31
C GLN A 9 -13.15 13.25 14.75
N ILE A 10 -13.93 12.30 15.28
CA ILE A 10 -13.96 10.92 14.83
C ILE A 10 -15.15 10.72 13.90
N THR A 11 -14.91 10.74 12.59
CA THR A 11 -15.90 10.35 11.60
C THR A 11 -15.81 8.84 11.34
N LEU A 12 -16.92 8.12 11.54
CA LEU A 12 -17.00 6.71 11.16
C LEU A 12 -17.17 6.57 9.66
N ILE A 13 -16.67 5.47 9.09
CA ILE A 13 -16.79 5.20 7.64
C ILE A 13 -18.26 5.14 7.23
N SER A 14 -19.14 4.61 8.08
CA SER A 14 -20.58 4.52 7.85
C SER A 14 -21.33 5.86 7.87
N PHE A 15 -20.73 6.92 8.44
CA PHE A 15 -21.34 8.25 8.53
C PHE A 15 -20.81 9.25 7.51
N MET A 16 -19.88 8.81 6.66
CA MET A 16 -19.39 9.58 5.52
C MET A 16 -20.54 9.95 4.57
N LYS A 17 -20.45 11.11 3.89
CA LYS A 17 -21.37 11.44 2.80
C LYS A 17 -21.48 10.29 1.80
N ARG A 18 -22.73 9.98 1.42
CA ARG A 18 -23.07 8.86 0.52
C ARG A 18 -22.27 8.91 -0.77
N ASP A 19 -22.17 10.07 -1.40
CA ASP A 19 -21.50 10.21 -2.70
C ASP A 19 -20.00 9.94 -2.62
N ILE A 20 -19.35 10.36 -1.52
CA ILE A 20 -17.93 10.09 -1.27
C ILE A 20 -17.73 8.59 -1.04
N LEU A 21 -18.55 7.96 -0.18
CA LEU A 21 -18.45 6.53 0.08
C LEU A 21 -18.70 5.70 -1.19
N GLN A 22 -19.69 6.09 -1.99
CA GLN A 22 -19.99 5.42 -3.26
C GLN A 22 -18.82 5.54 -4.23
N GLN A 23 -18.28 6.75 -4.42
CA GLN A 23 -17.13 6.97 -5.29
C GLN A 23 -15.88 6.19 -4.86
N ILE A 24 -15.64 6.08 -3.55
CA ILE A 24 -14.57 5.24 -3.01
C ILE A 24 -14.82 3.78 -3.37
N CYS A 25 -16.04 3.29 -3.18
CA CYS A 25 -16.38 1.90 -3.49
C CYS A 25 -16.22 1.59 -4.99
N ASP A 26 -16.71 2.46 -5.87
CA ASP A 26 -16.61 2.27 -7.32
C ASP A 26 -15.14 2.13 -7.77
N ILE A 27 -14.24 2.95 -7.21
CA ILE A 27 -12.80 2.88 -7.50
C ILE A 27 -12.18 1.61 -6.94
N LEU A 28 -12.57 1.18 -5.74
CA LEU A 28 -12.01 -0.01 -5.10
C LEU A 28 -12.51 -1.32 -5.73
N ASP A 29 -13.75 -1.33 -6.20
CA ASP A 29 -14.33 -2.47 -6.90
C ASP A 29 -13.73 -2.62 -8.31
N THR A 30 -13.25 -1.52 -8.92
CA THR A 30 -12.50 -1.56 -10.18
C THR A 30 -11.20 -2.37 -10.02
N ASP A 31 -10.99 -3.31 -10.95
CA ASP A 31 -9.85 -4.23 -11.00
C ASP A 31 -9.60 -5.00 -9.68
N ASN A 32 -10.64 -5.19 -8.87
CA ASN A 32 -10.55 -5.80 -7.53
C ASN A 32 -9.48 -5.15 -6.62
N THR A 33 -9.30 -3.83 -6.74
CA THR A 33 -8.36 -3.06 -5.91
C THR A 33 -8.65 -3.26 -4.41
N TRP A 34 -9.92 -3.49 -4.04
CA TRP A 34 -10.35 -3.81 -2.69
C TRP A 34 -9.60 -5.02 -2.07
N GLU A 35 -9.27 -6.06 -2.86
CA GLU A 35 -8.54 -7.24 -2.37
C GLU A 35 -7.10 -6.87 -2.02
N THR A 36 -6.47 -6.07 -2.88
CA THR A 36 -5.09 -5.60 -2.68
C THR A 36 -4.98 -4.78 -1.40
N ILE A 37 -5.94 -3.88 -1.14
CA ILE A 37 -5.91 -3.07 0.08
C ILE A 37 -6.30 -3.86 1.34
N ALA A 38 -7.12 -4.91 1.23
CA ALA A 38 -7.55 -5.72 2.36
C ALA A 38 -6.36 -6.37 3.07
N ALA A 39 -5.31 -6.77 2.33
CA ALA A 39 -4.06 -7.29 2.88
C ALA A 39 -3.33 -6.29 3.80
N TYR A 40 -3.59 -4.99 3.65
CA TYR A 40 -3.01 -3.93 4.47
C TYR A 40 -3.93 -3.44 5.59
N MET A 41 -5.19 -3.89 5.63
CA MET A 41 -6.18 -3.52 6.64
C MET A 41 -5.97 -4.31 7.93
N PRO A 42 -5.58 -3.68 9.05
CA PRO A 42 -5.46 -4.37 10.33
C PRO A 42 -6.81 -4.93 10.77
N GLY A 43 -6.80 -6.15 11.31
CA GLY A 43 -7.99 -6.84 11.77
C GLY A 43 -8.88 -7.45 10.68
N ILE A 44 -8.54 -7.30 9.39
CA ILE A 44 -9.16 -8.05 8.29
C ILE A 44 -8.44 -9.38 8.13
N HIS A 45 -9.20 -10.47 8.13
CA HIS A 45 -8.68 -11.84 7.98
C HIS A 45 -9.19 -12.47 6.68
N LEU A 46 -8.63 -13.63 6.31
CA LEU A 46 -9.03 -14.37 5.10
C LEU A 46 -10.54 -14.61 5.03
N LYS A 47 -11.17 -15.00 6.14
CA LYS A 47 -12.63 -15.20 6.23
C LYS A 47 -13.45 -13.94 5.88
N ASP A 48 -12.94 -12.76 6.22
CA ASP A 48 -13.61 -11.49 5.93
C ASP A 48 -13.51 -11.19 4.42
N VAL A 49 -12.35 -11.50 3.82
CA VAL A 49 -12.11 -11.38 2.37
C VAL A 49 -12.98 -12.38 1.59
N GLU A 50 -13.05 -13.64 2.00
CA GLU A 50 -13.92 -14.66 1.39
C GLU A 50 -15.39 -14.27 1.47
N ALA A 51 -15.84 -13.70 2.59
CA ALA A 51 -17.18 -13.15 2.70
C ALA A 51 -17.43 -12.02 1.69
N CYS A 52 -16.45 -11.15 1.44
CA CYS A 52 -16.53 -10.11 0.41
C CYS A 52 -16.59 -10.70 -1.00
N LYS A 53 -15.79 -11.73 -1.32
CA LYS A 53 -15.85 -12.44 -2.62
C LYS A 53 -17.22 -13.08 -2.85
N LYS A 54 -17.75 -13.74 -1.81
CA LYS A 54 -19.10 -14.30 -1.85
C LYS A 54 -20.14 -13.21 -2.05
N PHE A 55 -20.02 -12.06 -1.38
CA PHE A 55 -20.92 -10.92 -1.55
C PHE A 55 -20.88 -10.37 -2.99
N ALA A 56 -19.69 -10.27 -3.59
CA ALA A 56 -19.52 -9.88 -4.99
C ALA A 56 -20.21 -10.81 -5.98
N SER A 57 -20.25 -12.13 -5.71
CA SER A 57 -20.97 -13.10 -6.57
C SER A 57 -22.48 -12.84 -6.67
N PHE A 58 -23.05 -12.07 -5.74
CA PHE A 58 -24.44 -11.61 -5.79
C PHE A 58 -24.61 -10.22 -6.45
N SER A 59 -23.65 -9.80 -7.28
CA SER A 59 -23.61 -8.47 -7.92
C SER A 59 -23.67 -7.31 -6.91
N GLN A 60 -23.12 -7.51 -5.71
CA GLN A 60 -23.00 -6.48 -4.69
C GLN A 60 -21.57 -5.94 -4.64
N SER A 61 -21.39 -4.72 -4.16
CA SER A 61 -20.07 -4.10 -3.97
C SER A 61 -19.28 -4.81 -2.85
N PRO A 62 -18.18 -5.53 -3.15
CA PRO A 62 -17.33 -6.12 -2.11
C PRO A 62 -16.63 -5.06 -1.25
N SER A 63 -16.20 -3.93 -1.83
CA SER A 63 -15.59 -2.85 -1.05
C SER A 63 -16.54 -2.27 -0.02
N LYS A 64 -17.84 -2.17 -0.33
CA LYS A 64 -18.86 -1.70 0.60
C LYS A 64 -19.00 -2.63 1.82
N LEU A 65 -18.96 -3.94 1.60
CA LEU A 65 -18.96 -4.90 2.71
C LEU A 65 -17.65 -4.85 3.49
N LEU A 66 -16.51 -4.82 2.82
CA LEU A 66 -15.20 -4.71 3.45
C LEU A 66 -15.12 -3.49 4.38
N LEU A 67 -15.51 -2.32 3.89
CA LEU A 67 -15.51 -1.08 4.65
C LEU A 67 -16.48 -1.13 5.84
N ARG A 68 -17.64 -1.79 5.69
CA ARG A 68 -18.58 -2.01 6.79
C ARG A 68 -17.98 -2.92 7.87
N VAL A 69 -17.37 -4.04 7.48
CA VAL A 69 -16.71 -4.98 8.40
C VAL A 69 -15.57 -4.28 9.14
N TRP A 70 -14.75 -3.49 8.43
CA TRP A 70 -13.65 -2.77 9.05
C TRP A 70 -14.15 -1.67 10.00
N CYS A 71 -15.19 -0.93 9.61
CA CYS A 71 -15.85 0.04 10.50
C CYS A 71 -16.41 -0.61 11.77
N ALA A 72 -17.03 -1.80 11.65
CA ALA A 72 -17.55 -2.55 12.80
C ALA A 72 -16.45 -3.02 13.77
N LYS A 73 -15.20 -3.11 13.30
CA LYS A 73 -14.02 -3.40 14.14
C LYS A 73 -13.41 -2.14 14.78
N GLY A 74 -14.04 -0.97 14.61
CA GLY A 74 -13.63 0.29 15.25
C GLY A 74 -12.75 1.20 14.37
N TYR A 75 -12.52 0.85 13.10
CA TYR A 75 -11.75 1.70 12.19
C TYR A 75 -12.62 2.84 11.63
N THR A 76 -11.95 3.96 11.34
CA THR A 76 -12.61 5.26 11.08
C THR A 76 -12.11 5.85 9.77
N THR A 77 -12.68 6.98 9.31
CA THR A 77 -12.22 7.65 8.07
C THR A 77 -10.75 8.05 8.14
N ASN A 78 -10.26 8.47 9.32
CA ASN A 78 -8.85 8.78 9.55
C ASN A 78 -7.95 7.55 9.31
N HIS A 79 -8.36 6.36 9.75
CA HIS A 79 -7.63 5.12 9.50
C HIS A 79 -7.65 4.75 8.02
N LEU A 80 -8.79 4.94 7.34
CA LEU A 80 -8.91 4.70 5.90
C LEU A 80 -8.00 5.63 5.09
N TYR A 81 -7.89 6.89 5.47
CA TYR A 81 -6.97 7.85 4.85
C TYR A 81 -5.50 7.46 5.06
N GLN A 82 -5.12 7.02 6.26
CA GLN A 82 -3.77 6.50 6.52
C GLN A 82 -3.46 5.24 5.71
N LEU A 83 -4.45 4.35 5.55
CA LEU A 83 -4.31 3.16 4.71
C LEU A 83 -4.05 3.55 3.26
N PHE A 84 -4.82 4.49 2.70
CA PHE A 84 -4.60 4.99 1.34
C PHE A 84 -3.23 5.66 1.18
N ALA A 85 -2.73 6.34 2.22
CA ALA A 85 -1.37 6.87 2.21
C ALA A 85 -0.34 5.73 2.12
N LYS A 86 -0.50 4.69 2.95
CA LYS A 86 0.39 3.52 2.99
C LYS A 86 0.42 2.77 1.66
N THR A 87 -0.72 2.64 0.99
CA THR A 87 -0.87 1.96 -0.30
C THR A 87 -0.70 2.89 -1.51
N LYS A 88 -0.35 4.16 -1.28
CA LYS A 88 -0.13 5.20 -2.31
C LYS A 88 -1.34 5.47 -3.21
N LEU A 89 -2.56 5.29 -2.70
CA LEU A 89 -3.80 5.55 -3.41
C LEU A 89 -4.19 7.04 -3.30
N ILE A 90 -3.38 7.92 -3.88
CA ILE A 90 -3.52 9.38 -3.78
C ILE A 90 -4.90 9.88 -4.23
N ARG A 91 -5.46 9.28 -5.30
CA ARG A 91 -6.80 9.64 -5.78
C ARG A 91 -7.85 9.46 -4.68
N LEU A 92 -7.82 8.33 -3.97
CA LEU A 92 -8.74 8.03 -2.88
C LEU A 92 -8.50 8.94 -1.66
N MET A 93 -7.24 9.30 -1.38
CA MET A 93 -6.93 10.29 -0.34
C MET A 93 -7.63 11.63 -0.61
N ARG A 94 -7.56 12.14 -1.85
CA ARG A 94 -8.19 13.42 -2.22
C ARG A 94 -9.71 13.38 -2.09
N ILE A 95 -10.32 12.24 -2.42
CA ILE A 95 -11.78 12.04 -2.35
C ILE A 95 -12.26 12.07 -0.90
N ILE A 96 -11.60 11.32 -0.01
CA ILE A 96 -12.01 11.21 1.39
C ILE A 96 -11.55 12.39 2.27
N LYS A 97 -10.62 13.23 1.78
CA LYS A 97 -10.05 14.36 2.53
C LYS A 97 -11.08 15.23 3.29
N PRO A 98 -12.24 15.60 2.73
CA PRO A 98 -13.24 16.42 3.44
C PRO A 98 -13.86 15.74 4.68
N GLU A 99 -13.71 14.42 4.79
CA GLU A 99 -14.29 13.57 5.84
C GLU A 99 -13.23 13.17 6.89
N VAL A 100 -12.03 13.70 6.76
CA VAL A 100 -10.83 13.38 7.53
C VAL A 100 -10.40 14.62 8.29
N ASN A 101 -9.90 14.40 9.50
CA ASN A 101 -9.35 15.46 10.32
C ASN A 101 -8.12 16.10 9.67
N GLU A 102 -8.10 17.43 9.59
CA GLU A 102 -7.06 18.23 8.96
C GLU A 102 -5.64 17.90 9.45
N LYS A 103 -5.49 17.44 10.70
CA LYS A 103 -4.20 17.01 11.26
C LYS A 103 -3.53 15.88 10.47
N PHE A 104 -4.27 15.16 9.63
CA PHE A 104 -3.73 14.10 8.79
C PHE A 104 -3.36 14.56 7.38
N TYR A 105 -3.73 15.77 6.94
CA TYR A 105 -3.53 16.22 5.55
C TYR A 105 -2.08 16.19 5.08
N TYR A 106 -1.11 16.30 6.00
CA TYR A 106 0.32 16.15 5.71
C TYR A 106 0.70 14.80 5.07
N LEU A 107 -0.15 13.76 5.20
CA LEU A 107 0.13 12.45 4.65
C LEU A 107 0.16 12.46 3.11
N GLU A 108 -0.65 13.30 2.46
CA GLU A 108 -0.61 13.46 0.99
C GLU A 108 0.79 13.92 0.54
N ASP A 109 1.34 14.94 1.20
CA ASP A 109 2.66 15.49 0.89
C ASP A 109 3.76 14.46 1.16
N LYS A 110 3.66 13.69 2.25
CA LYS A 110 4.63 12.62 2.54
C LYS A 110 4.67 11.59 1.42
N VAL A 111 3.52 11.14 0.93
CA VAL A 111 3.46 10.11 -0.12
C VAL A 111 4.04 10.64 -1.44
N LEU A 112 3.71 11.88 -1.82
CA LEU A 112 4.25 12.51 -3.03
C LEU A 112 5.77 12.71 -2.96
N ASN A 113 6.30 13.09 -1.80
CA ASN A 113 7.73 13.32 -1.62
C ASN A 113 8.55 12.03 -1.49
N LEU A 114 7.98 10.95 -0.96
CA LEU A 114 8.59 9.61 -0.96
C LEU A 114 8.80 9.10 -2.39
N SER A 115 7.83 9.34 -3.28
CA SER A 115 7.97 8.97 -4.70
C SER A 115 9.16 9.66 -5.37
N LYS A 116 9.43 10.93 -5.04
CA LYS A 116 10.53 11.72 -5.63
C LYS A 116 11.92 11.29 -5.17
N LYS A 117 12.05 10.71 -3.97
CA LYS A 117 13.34 10.22 -3.45
C LYS A 117 13.75 8.88 -4.08
N SER A 118 12.80 8.10 -4.61
CA SER A 118 13.05 6.80 -5.22
C SER A 118 13.61 6.87 -6.65
N THR A 119 13.62 8.04 -7.29
CA THR A 119 13.97 8.22 -8.71
C THR A 119 15.34 8.87 -8.95
N LYS A 120 16.27 8.83 -7.99
CA LYS A 120 17.67 9.19 -8.27
C LYS A 120 18.49 7.91 -8.47
N PRO A 121 18.87 7.54 -9.71
CA PRO A 121 19.93 6.58 -9.93
C PRO A 121 21.21 7.14 -9.29
N LYS A 122 21.83 6.37 -8.41
CA LYS A 122 23.16 6.68 -7.88
C LYS A 122 24.17 6.39 -9.00
N VAL A 123 24.31 7.32 -9.95
CA VAL A 123 25.37 7.26 -10.96
C VAL A 123 26.67 7.61 -10.24
N ASN A 124 27.48 6.60 -9.94
CA ASN A 124 28.87 6.82 -9.54
C ASN A 124 29.63 7.39 -10.76
N PRO A 125 30.40 8.48 -10.61
CA PRO A 125 31.22 8.98 -11.71
C PRO A 125 32.38 8.01 -12.01
N PRO A 126 32.72 7.78 -13.30
CA PRO A 126 33.88 6.98 -13.69
C PRO A 126 35.16 7.84 -13.70
N GLY A 127 36.22 7.35 -13.07
CA GLY A 127 37.59 7.89 -13.13
C GLY A 127 38.23 8.01 -11.74
N SER A 128 39.46 7.59 -11.46
CA SER A 128 40.55 7.09 -12.28
C SER A 128 41.54 6.32 -11.38
N GLN A 129 42.39 5.52 -12.02
CA GLN A 129 43.29 4.48 -11.51
C GLN A 129 44.42 4.98 -10.59
N SER A 130 44.97 4.08 -9.77
CA SER A 130 46.42 4.05 -9.48
C SER A 130 46.87 2.61 -9.18
N ALA A 131 47.89 2.19 -9.92
CA ALA A 131 48.50 0.86 -9.91
C ALA A 131 49.41 0.63 -8.69
N SER A 132 49.62 -0.64 -8.30
CA SER A 132 50.97 -1.21 -8.16
C SER A 132 50.99 -2.68 -7.69
N ARG A 133 51.73 -3.47 -8.47
CA ARG A 133 52.65 -4.56 -8.11
C ARG A 133 52.14 -6.02 -8.04
N CYS A 134 52.70 -6.80 -8.96
CA CYS A 134 52.58 -8.23 -9.19
C CYS A 134 53.06 -9.11 -8.03
N LYS A 135 52.47 -10.30 -7.90
CA LYS A 135 53.22 -11.55 -7.71
C LYS A 135 52.52 -12.72 -8.42
N LYS A 136 53.34 -13.45 -9.19
CA LYS A 136 53.08 -14.62 -10.01
C LYS A 136 53.18 -15.90 -9.17
N THR A 137 52.29 -16.87 -9.41
CA THR A 137 52.48 -18.34 -9.38
C THR A 137 51.24 -18.93 -10.08
N GLU A 138 51.31 -19.38 -11.35
CA GLU A 138 51.55 -20.79 -11.77
C GLU A 138 50.90 -21.82 -10.83
N SER A 139 50.10 -22.81 -11.24
CA SER A 139 49.98 -23.49 -12.54
C SER A 139 48.75 -24.43 -12.54
N LYS A 140 48.12 -24.55 -13.73
CA LYS A 140 47.72 -25.80 -14.42
C LYS A 140 46.47 -26.57 -13.93
N GLU A 141 45.36 -26.53 -14.68
CA GLU A 141 44.87 -27.57 -15.65
C GLU A 141 44.10 -28.66 -14.89
N SER A 142 42.83 -28.97 -15.15
CA SER A 142 42.34 -29.58 -16.39
C SER A 142 40.80 -29.62 -16.38
N SER A 143 40.19 -29.21 -17.50
CA SER A 143 38.90 -29.76 -17.99
C SER A 143 39.08 -31.27 -18.31
N PRO A 144 38.02 -32.12 -18.44
CA PRO A 144 36.83 -31.80 -19.22
C PRO A 144 35.48 -32.41 -18.71
N ALA A 145 34.38 -31.93 -19.30
CA ALA A 145 33.09 -32.62 -19.42
C ALA A 145 33.16 -33.69 -20.56
N PRO A 146 32.07 -34.36 -21.06
CA PRO A 146 30.64 -34.33 -20.73
C PRO A 146 29.93 -35.73 -20.84
N THR A 147 28.58 -35.69 -20.96
CA THR A 147 27.62 -36.68 -21.57
C THR A 147 27.20 -37.90 -20.73
N GLN A 148 25.95 -38.43 -20.76
CA GLN A 148 24.83 -38.41 -21.71
C GLN A 148 23.53 -38.84 -20.96
N SER A 149 22.36 -38.23 -21.21
CA SER A 149 21.17 -38.82 -21.89
C SER A 149 21.03 -40.35 -21.89
N THR A 150 20.01 -40.89 -21.22
CA THR A 150 18.81 -41.57 -21.80
C THR A 150 17.79 -41.75 -20.67
#